data_AF-A0AAD3SQJ6-F1
#
_entry.id   AF-A0AAD3SQJ6-F1
#
_cell.length_a   1.000
_cell.length_b   1.000
_cell.length_c   1.000
_cell.angle_alpha   90.00
_cell.angle_beta   90.00
_cell.angle_gamma   90.00
#
_symmetry.space_group_name_H-M   'P 1'
#
loop_
_entity.id
_entity.type
_entity.pdbx_description
1 polymer ?
#
loop_
_entity_poly.entity_id
_entity_poly.type
_entity_poly.pdbx_seq_one_letter_code
_entity_poly.pdbx_strand_id
1 'polypeptide(L)'
;MLDPLEVHLLDFPNIVIKGSELQLPFQPCLKIKEFGDLILKAAEPQVVLFNLYDDWLKSLSSYAAFSRLILMKIMMVREQRDHKHFKRMQFLAFDDEGPPLDYADNVLDVEPLDPI
;
A
#
# COMPACT_ATOMS: atom_id res chain seq x y z
N MET A 1 10.09 -6.12 15.39
CA MET A 1 9.46 -4.81 15.10
C MET A 1 8.36 -4.45 16.09
N LEU A 2 7.84 -5.40 16.89
CA LEU A 2 6.77 -5.11 17.86
C LEU A 2 7.28 -4.21 19.01
N ASP A 3 8.40 -4.57 19.64
CA ASP A 3 8.91 -3.86 20.82
C ASP A 3 9.18 -2.35 20.57
N PRO A 4 9.81 -1.94 19.45
CA PRO A 4 9.98 -0.51 19.17
C PRO A 4 8.66 0.22 18.88
N LEU A 5 7.67 -0.44 18.28
CA LEU A 5 6.37 0.18 18.00
C LEU A 5 5.54 0.34 19.26
N GLU A 6 5.59 -0.63 20.17
CA GLU A 6 4.92 -0.53 21.48
C GLU A 6 5.45 0.64 22.29
N VAL A 7 6.75 0.90 22.27
CA VAL A 7 7.36 2.05 22.97
C VAL A 7 6.94 3.39 22.37
N HIS A 8 6.82 3.51 21.05
CA HIS A 8 6.42 4.77 20.41
C HIS A 8 4.92 5.05 20.50
N LEU A 9 4.09 4.03 20.76
CA LEU A 9 2.63 4.13 20.81
C LEU A 9 2.08 4.10 22.25
N LEU A 10 2.93 4.27 23.27
CA LEU A 10 2.53 4.30 24.69
C LEU A 10 1.50 5.39 25.00
N ASP A 11 1.56 6.52 24.29
CA ASP A 11 0.65 7.65 24.48
C ASP A 11 -0.77 7.38 23.94
N PHE A 12 -0.97 6.27 23.20
CA PHE A 12 -2.24 5.91 22.56
C PHE A 12 -2.81 4.61 23.14
N PRO A 13 -3.45 4.65 24.33
CA PRO A 13 -3.90 3.45 25.03
C PRO A 13 -5.00 2.65 24.31
N ASN A 14 -5.66 3.25 23.31
CA ASN A 14 -6.72 2.62 22.52
C ASN A 14 -6.20 1.85 21.29
N ILE A 15 -4.90 1.93 20.99
CA ILE A 15 -4.30 1.23 19.85
C ILE A 15 -3.69 -0.10 20.33
N VAL A 16 -4.20 -1.22 19.81
CA VAL A 16 -3.69 -2.56 20.16
C VAL A 16 -2.78 -3.07 19.06
N ILE A 17 -1.51 -3.28 19.39
CA ILE A 17 -0.52 -3.85 18.47
C ILE A 17 -0.62 -5.38 18.53
N LYS A 18 -0.76 -6.01 17.35
CA LYS A 18 -0.82 -7.47 17.23
C LYS A 18 0.19 -7.96 16.20
N GLY A 19 0.93 -9.01 16.56
CA GLY A 19 1.70 -9.79 15.60
C GLY A 19 0.77 -10.59 14.68
N SER A 20 1.16 -10.74 13.41
CA SER A 20 0.50 -11.65 12.47
C SER A 20 1.50 -12.70 12.01
N GLU A 21 1.06 -13.96 11.97
CA GLU A 21 1.83 -15.05 11.38
C GLU A 21 1.74 -15.06 9.84
N LEU A 22 0.84 -14.25 9.27
CA LEU A 22 0.66 -14.15 7.82
C LEU A 22 1.85 -13.44 7.19
N GLN A 23 2.67 -14.20 6.46
CA GLN A 23 3.76 -13.65 5.66
C GLN A 23 3.20 -12.96 4.42
N LEU A 24 2.86 -11.69 4.55
CA LEU A 24 2.40 -10.88 3.44
C LEU A 24 3.61 -10.43 2.57
N PRO A 25 3.59 -10.71 1.26
CA PRO A 25 4.67 -10.30 0.36
C PRO A 25 4.56 -8.81 0.04
N PHE A 26 4.99 -7.94 0.97
CA PHE A 26 5.03 -6.49 0.78
C PHE A 26 6.29 -6.01 0.03
N GLN A 27 7.38 -6.79 0.07
CA GLN A 27 8.65 -6.48 -0.59
C GLN A 27 8.53 -6.20 -2.12
N PRO A 28 7.69 -6.92 -2.89
CA PRO A 28 7.46 -6.60 -4.30
C PRO A 28 6.79 -5.24 -4.55
N CYS A 29 6.07 -4.68 -3.58
CA CYS A 29 5.35 -3.41 -3.75
C CYS A 29 6.33 -2.24 -3.97
N LEU A 30 7.52 -2.30 -3.35
CA LEU A 30 8.58 -1.31 -3.52
C LEU A 30 9.25 -1.35 -4.90
N LYS A 31 8.99 -2.39 -5.69
CA LYS A 31 9.56 -2.58 -7.04
C LYS A 31 8.59 -2.21 -8.16
N ILE A 32 7.41 -1.70 -7.82
CA ILE A 32 6.51 -1.08 -8.78
C ILE A 32 7.22 0.18 -9.30
N LYS A 33 7.29 0.34 -10.61
CA LYS A 33 8.12 1.38 -11.27
C LYS A 33 7.77 2.80 -10.82
N GLU A 34 6.50 3.05 -10.56
CA GLU A 34 5.99 4.35 -10.12
C GLU A 34 6.52 4.75 -8.74
N PHE A 35 6.53 3.82 -7.78
CA PHE A 35 7.15 4.05 -6.48
C PHE A 35 8.65 4.31 -6.59
N GLY A 36 9.35 3.57 -7.47
CA GLY A 36 10.77 3.76 -7.72
C GLY A 36 11.09 5.16 -8.25
N ASP A 37 10.35 5.64 -9.24
CA ASP A 37 10.55 6.96 -9.82
C ASP A 37 10.22 8.10 -8.84
N LEU A 38 9.21 7.92 -7.99
CA LEU A 38 8.85 8.88 -6.95
C LEU A 38 9.91 8.96 -5.84
N ILE A 39 10.41 7.81 -5.38
CA ILE A 39 11.49 7.77 -4.38
C ILE A 39 12.76 8.42 -4.93
N LEU A 40 13.07 8.21 -6.21
CA LEU A 40 14.25 8.82 -6.85
C LEU A 40 14.10 10.34 -7.08
N LYS A 41 12.87 10.84 -7.24
CA LYS A 41 12.58 12.28 -7.43
C LYS A 41 12.41 13.04 -6.12
N ALA A 42 12.26 12.35 -4.98
CA ALA A 42 12.07 12.99 -3.68
C ALA A 42 13.32 13.77 -3.25
N ALA A 43 13.21 15.10 -3.24
CA ALA A 43 14.27 15.99 -2.74
C ALA A 43 14.17 16.27 -1.24
N GLU A 44 12.98 16.05 -0.65
CA GLU A 44 12.67 16.30 0.75
C GLU A 44 11.82 15.15 1.33
N PRO A 45 11.75 15.01 2.67
CA PRO A 45 10.90 14.00 3.30
C PRO A 45 9.41 14.32 3.06
N GLN A 46 8.76 13.54 2.19
CA GLN A 46 7.34 13.69 1.86
C GLN A 46 6.55 12.42 2.21
N VAL A 47 5.32 12.60 2.69
CA VAL A 47 4.36 11.52 2.92
C VAL A 47 3.36 11.53 1.79
N VAL A 48 3.27 10.41 1.08
CA VAL A 48 2.47 10.29 -0.13
C VAL A 48 1.35 9.28 0.09
N LEU A 49 0.15 9.62 -0.36
CA LEU A 49 -1.05 8.78 -0.26
C LEU A 49 -1.25 7.96 -1.53
N PHE A 50 -1.51 6.67 -1.32
CA PHE A 50 -1.87 5.73 -2.38
C PHE A 50 -3.07 4.90 -1.96
N ASN A 51 -4.00 4.71 -2.88
CA ASN A 51 -5.03 3.70 -2.75
C ASN A 51 -4.53 2.38 -3.34
N LEU A 52 -4.42 1.33 -2.52
CA LEU A 52 -3.97 0.00 -2.95
C LEU A 52 -5.07 -0.82 -3.66
N TYR A 53 -6.33 -0.39 -3.56
CA TYR A 53 -7.48 -1.10 -4.11
C TYR A 53 -8.10 -0.39 -5.32
N ASP A 54 -7.56 0.76 -5.74
CA ASP A 54 -8.13 1.61 -6.78
C ASP A 54 -9.66 1.71 -6.65
N ASP A 55 -10.36 1.36 -7.72
CA ASP A 55 -11.81 1.33 -7.83
C ASP A 55 -12.46 -0.01 -7.48
N TRP A 56 -11.71 -0.99 -6.97
CA TRP A 56 -12.25 -2.32 -6.70
C TRP A 56 -13.38 -2.28 -5.65
N LEU A 57 -13.31 -1.35 -4.70
CA LEU A 57 -14.33 -1.17 -3.67
C LEU A 57 -15.68 -0.67 -4.22
N LYS A 58 -15.74 -0.15 -5.46
CA LYS A 58 -17.01 0.23 -6.12
C LYS A 58 -17.84 -0.99 -6.52
N SER A 59 -17.19 -2.15 -6.72
CA SER A 59 -17.83 -3.37 -7.27
C SER A 59 -17.68 -4.61 -6.39
N LEU A 60 -16.67 -4.63 -5.52
CA LEU A 60 -16.31 -5.78 -4.68
C LEU A 60 -16.30 -5.37 -3.20
N SER A 61 -16.56 -6.35 -2.33
CA SER A 61 -16.37 -6.17 -0.89
C SER A 61 -14.89 -6.06 -0.53
N SER A 62 -14.59 -5.45 0.62
CA SER A 62 -13.22 -5.32 1.14
C SER A 62 -12.52 -6.67 1.27
N TYR A 63 -13.26 -7.74 1.59
CA TYR A 63 -12.72 -9.10 1.65
C TYR A 63 -12.24 -9.59 0.28
N ALA A 64 -13.06 -9.43 -0.76
CA ALA A 64 -12.70 -9.83 -2.12
C ALA A 64 -11.54 -8.99 -2.68
N ALA A 65 -11.53 -7.68 -2.40
CA ALA A 65 -10.42 -6.79 -2.76
C ALA A 65 -9.11 -7.20 -2.07
N PHE A 66 -9.15 -7.52 -0.77
CA PHE A 66 -7.98 -7.99 -0.03
C PHE A 66 -7.46 -9.34 -0.54
N SER A 67 -8.33 -10.31 -0.81
CA SER A 67 -7.94 -11.59 -1.41
C SER A 67 -7.31 -11.41 -2.79
N ARG A 68 -7.86 -10.51 -3.62
CA ARG A 68 -7.31 -10.18 -4.94
C ARG A 68 -5.93 -9.54 -4.83
N LEU A 69 -5.73 -8.64 -3.88
CA LEU A 69 -4.43 -8.02 -3.60
C LEU A 69 -3.37 -9.05 -3.18
N ILE A 70 -3.70 -9.99 -2.30
CA ILE A 70 -2.77 -11.06 -1.90
C ILE A 70 -2.38 -11.91 -3.12
N LEU A 71 -3.35 -12.31 -3.94
CA LEU A 71 -3.12 -13.12 -5.14
C LEU A 71 -2.21 -12.40 -6.14
N MET A 72 -2.48 -11.12 -6.42
CA MET A 72 -1.64 -10.30 -7.29
C MET A 72 -0.20 -10.21 -6.78
N LYS A 73 0.00 -9.99 -5.48
CA LYS A 73 1.37 -9.90 -4.92
C LYS A 73 2.12 -11.22 -5.00
N ILE A 74 1.45 -12.37 -4.80
CA ILE A 74 2.07 -13.69 -4.99
C ILE A 74 2.46 -13.90 -6.46
N MET A 75 1.62 -13.48 -7.40
CA MET A 75 1.93 -13.51 -8.82
C MET A 75 3.16 -12.64 -9.14
N MET A 76 3.27 -11.45 -8.55
CA MET A 76 4.45 -10.58 -8.72
C MET A 76 5.75 -11.20 -8.19
N VAL A 77 5.73 -11.88 -7.05
CA VAL A 77 6.92 -12.61 -6.52
C VAL A 77 7.35 -13.74 -7.46
N ARG A 78 6.40 -14.40 -8.11
CA ARG A 78 6.68 -15.48 -9.08
C ARG A 78 7.23 -14.90 -10.38
N GLU A 79 6.65 -13.82 -10.89
CA GLU A 79 7.09 -13.20 -12.14
C GLU A 79 8.47 -12.54 -12.04
N GLN A 80 8.81 -11.94 -10.90
CA GLN A 80 10.16 -11.41 -10.66
C GLN A 80 11.25 -12.48 -10.69
N ARG A 81 10.91 -13.77 -10.51
CA ARG A 81 11.87 -14.87 -10.67
C ARG A 81 12.08 -15.28 -12.12
N ASP A 82 11.06 -15.16 -12.97
CA ASP A 82 11.09 -15.75 -14.32
C ASP A 82 11.42 -14.79 -15.46
N HIS A 83 11.47 -13.46 -15.24
CA HIS A 83 11.94 -12.37 -16.14
C HIS A 83 11.43 -12.38 -17.61
N LYS A 84 10.70 -13.40 -18.07
CA LYS A 84 10.32 -13.65 -19.48
C LYS A 84 8.99 -13.03 -19.86
N HIS A 85 8.04 -12.87 -18.93
CA HIS A 85 6.71 -12.31 -19.22
C HIS A 85 6.47 -10.94 -18.57
N PHE A 86 7.52 -10.29 -18.04
CA PHE A 86 7.46 -8.93 -17.49
C PHE A 86 6.85 -7.89 -18.45
N LYS A 87 6.94 -8.11 -19.77
CA LYS A 87 6.31 -7.27 -20.81
C LYS A 87 4.87 -7.66 -21.18
N ARG A 88 4.39 -8.83 -20.75
CA ARG A 88 3.04 -9.38 -21.06
C ARG A 88 2.05 -9.23 -19.92
N MET A 89 2.52 -9.04 -18.68
CA MET A 89 1.68 -8.42 -17.67
C MET A 89 1.61 -6.93 -17.98
N GLN A 90 0.65 -6.53 -18.83
CA GLN A 90 -0.05 -5.28 -18.59
C GLN A 90 -0.48 -5.38 -17.13
N PHE A 91 0.05 -4.53 -16.26
CA PHE A 91 -0.44 -4.41 -14.90
C PHE A 91 -1.94 -4.17 -15.05
N LEU A 92 -2.75 -5.20 -14.80
CA LEU A 92 -4.20 -5.14 -14.94
C LEU A 92 -4.68 -4.23 -13.81
N ALA A 93 -4.74 -2.94 -14.11
CA ALA A 93 -5.18 -1.85 -13.25
C ALA A 93 -4.29 -1.59 -12.02
N PHE A 94 -3.12 -1.01 -12.25
CA PHE A 94 -2.74 0.20 -11.50
C PHE A 94 -2.89 1.36 -12.50
N ASP A 95 -4.07 1.47 -13.11
CA ASP A 95 -4.36 2.46 -14.17
C ASP A 95 -5.09 3.66 -13.56
N ASP A 96 -4.80 3.98 -12.30
CA ASP A 96 -5.11 5.30 -11.78
C ASP A 96 -4.03 6.23 -12.32
N GLU A 97 -4.24 6.78 -13.52
CA GLU A 97 -3.36 7.80 -14.15
C GLU A 97 -3.24 9.08 -13.31
N GLY A 98 -3.88 9.13 -12.13
CA GLY A 98 -3.81 10.23 -11.19
C GLY A 98 -2.43 10.33 -10.55
N PRO A 99 -1.90 11.56 -10.39
CA PRO A 99 -0.69 11.75 -9.59
C PRO A 99 -0.96 11.31 -8.15
N PRO A 100 0.04 10.74 -7.47
CA PRO A 100 -0.05 10.49 -6.04
C PRO A 100 -0.49 11.74 -5.28
N LEU A 101 -1.41 11.57 -4.32
CA LEU A 101 -1.91 12.67 -3.51
C LEU A 101 -0.93 12.99 -2.37
N ASP A 102 -0.65 14.27 -2.16
CA ASP A 102 0.13 14.71 -1.00
C ASP A 102 -0.69 14.56 0.28
N TYR A 103 -0.09 13.98 1.32
CA TYR A 103 -0.73 13.87 2.63
C TYR A 103 -1.04 15.25 3.21
N ALA A 104 -0.14 16.23 3.01
CA ALA A 104 -0.29 17.54 3.60
C ALA A 104 -1.54 18.27 3.09
N ASP A 105 -1.77 18.23 1.78
CA ASP A 105 -2.88 18.93 1.14
C ASP A 105 -4.24 18.23 1.30
N ASN A 106 -4.26 16.92 1.58
CA ASN A 106 -5.50 16.13 1.52
C ASN A 106 -6.00 15.59 2.86
N VAL A 107 -5.14 15.52 3.90
CA VAL A 107 -5.51 14.85 5.17
C VAL A 107 -5.22 15.69 6.41
N LEU A 108 -4.26 16.62 6.39
CA LEU A 108 -3.91 17.39 7.60
C LEU A 108 -5.06 18.23 8.16
N ASP A 109 -5.88 18.82 7.29
CA ASP A 109 -6.96 19.74 7.67
C ASP A 109 -8.33 19.06 7.76
N VAL A 110 -8.41 17.74 7.54
CA VAL A 110 -9.68 17.00 7.61
C VAL A 110 -9.95 16.60 9.05
N GLU A 111 -11.03 17.13 9.62
CA GLU A 111 -11.48 16.73 10.96
C GLU A 111 -11.84 15.23 10.98
N PRO A 112 -11.38 14.48 12.00
CA PRO A 112 -11.69 13.06 12.10
C PRO A 112 -13.20 12.85 12.25
N LEU A 113 -13.74 11.91 11.50
CA LEU A 113 -15.12 11.48 11.63
C LEU A 113 -15.38 10.94 13.04
N ASP A 114 -16.59 11.19 13.55
CA ASP A 114 -17.03 10.68 14.84
C ASP A 114 -16.89 9.15 14.91
N PRO A 115 -16.46 8.59 16.05
CA PRO A 115 -16.33 7.15 16.22
C PRO A 115 -17.67 6.44 16.02
N ILE A 116 -17.66 5.36 15.23
CA ILE A 116 -18.81 4.45 15.01
C ILE A 116 -18.93 3.46 16.18
#